data_AF-A0A2N5KP82-F1
#
_entry.id   AF-A0A2N5KP82-F1
#
_cell.length_a   1.000
_cell.length_b   1.000
_cell.length_c   1.000
_cell.angle_alpha   90.00
_cell.angle_beta   90.00
_cell.angle_gamma   90.00
#
_symmetry.space_group_name_H-M   'P 1'
#
loop_
_entity.id
_entity.type
_entity.pdbx_description
1 polymer ?
#
loop_
_entity_poly.entity_id
_entity_poly.type
_entity_poly.pdbx_seq_one_letter_code
_entity_poly.pdbx_strand_id
1 'polypeptide(L)'
;MTGVGYAAPGAPDVRPGARYSDPKPQCVTCSVRTICGGCRHDDGCDWCYCDGLGCGSCGTKCRSHSSRDLWQADVGTLDLELAIGEQSPIALPPFVPSVKLRERMRGAFVPWTYTVTVSDLVRTDGTPREVAYRVRDYFPEGSRLVLNFFCEDRFLEPIWTIGPSFWEGEWLDAFDAIVSVNYSLYADDASFAIMTSQKQAQMSAQEIHDAGHAVIPLLQYVDEANLYELLECYGSNAVHTVAVNMQVVAGEKLAFQKENVRLMRIVAEQTDWRVLAYGIANRALLKELHEVFAGRLVTSNASAYFDVMRKPMPVAERRERFVGEIRKYSLMTKGRG
;
A
#
# COMPACT_ATOMS: atom_id res chain seq x y z
N MET A 1 13.77 25.13 -16.66
CA MET A 1 13.08 24.16 -17.55
C MET A 1 11.60 24.36 -17.33
N THR A 2 10.85 24.68 -18.38
CA THR A 2 9.44 25.10 -18.31
C THR A 2 8.55 23.90 -18.01
N GLY A 3 7.99 23.87 -16.80
CA GLY A 3 7.04 22.85 -16.35
C GLY A 3 5.74 22.92 -17.13
N VAL A 4 5.35 21.79 -17.71
CA VAL A 4 4.04 21.60 -18.34
C VAL A 4 3.04 21.41 -17.19
N GLY A 5 2.16 22.38 -16.98
CA GLY A 5 1.08 22.26 -16.01
C GLY A 5 0.07 21.21 -16.47
N TYR A 6 -0.07 20.12 -15.71
CA TYR A 6 -1.09 19.11 -15.95
C TYR A 6 -2.41 19.54 -15.34
N ALA A 7 -3.39 19.83 -16.19
CA ALA A 7 -4.78 19.84 -15.76
C ALA A 7 -5.21 18.40 -15.49
N ALA A 8 -5.67 18.11 -14.27
CA ALA A 8 -6.31 16.83 -13.96
C ALA A 8 -7.47 16.61 -14.95
N PRO A 9 -7.46 15.54 -15.77
CA PRO A 9 -8.58 15.28 -16.65
C PRO A 9 -9.80 14.97 -15.79
N GLY A 10 -10.87 15.74 -15.98
CA GLY A 10 -12.17 15.39 -15.43
C GLY A 10 -12.53 13.98 -15.87
N ALA A 11 -13.01 13.16 -14.92
CA ALA A 11 -13.50 11.82 -15.22
C ALA A 11 -14.49 11.91 -16.41
N PRO A 12 -14.26 11.19 -17.52
CA PRO A 12 -15.19 11.23 -18.63
C PRO A 12 -16.56 10.73 -18.17
N ASP A 13 -17.62 11.41 -18.60
CA ASP A 13 -19.01 11.00 -18.43
C ASP A 13 -19.22 9.66 -19.16
N VAL A 14 -19.05 8.54 -18.45
CA VAL A 14 -19.19 7.20 -19.01
C VAL A 14 -20.68 6.88 -19.16
N ARG A 15 -21.24 7.22 -20.31
CA ARG A 15 -22.56 6.73 -20.70
C ARG A 15 -22.49 5.22 -21.00
N PRO A 16 -23.32 4.38 -20.35
CA PRO A 16 -23.44 2.98 -20.72
C PRO A 16 -23.97 2.88 -22.15
N GLY A 17 -23.24 2.21 -23.05
CA GLY A 17 -23.80 1.77 -24.36
C GLY A 17 -23.12 2.27 -25.64
N ALA A 18 -22.02 3.02 -25.60
CA ALA A 18 -21.30 3.37 -26.82
C ALA A 18 -20.49 2.16 -27.38
N ARG A 19 -21.09 1.43 -28.33
CA ARG A 19 -20.40 0.40 -29.14
C ARG A 19 -19.48 1.09 -30.14
N TYR A 20 -18.16 0.89 -30.00
CA TYR A 20 -17.18 1.34 -31.00
C TYR A 20 -16.85 0.17 -31.92
N SER A 21 -16.75 0.46 -33.22
CA SER A 21 -16.60 -0.48 -34.33
C SER A 21 -15.15 -0.82 -34.70
N ASP A 22 -14.17 -0.52 -33.83
CA ASP A 22 -12.78 -0.87 -34.09
C ASP A 22 -12.52 -2.36 -33.83
N PRO A 23 -11.70 -3.03 -34.67
CA PRO A 23 -11.31 -4.42 -34.45
C PRO A 23 -10.54 -4.54 -33.13
N LYS A 24 -11.01 -5.45 -32.27
CA LYS A 24 -10.40 -5.72 -30.96
C LYS A 24 -9.03 -6.42 -31.17
N PRO A 25 -7.94 -5.93 -30.57
CA PRO A 25 -6.68 -6.68 -30.57
C PRO A 25 -6.86 -7.95 -29.74
N GLN A 26 -6.52 -9.10 -30.33
CA GLN A 26 -6.49 -10.37 -29.61
C GLN A 26 -5.22 -10.43 -28.76
N CYS A 27 -5.25 -11.01 -27.55
CA CYS A 27 -4.03 -11.19 -26.73
C CYS A 27 -2.87 -11.82 -27.53
N VAL A 28 -3.16 -12.71 -28.47
CA VAL A 28 -2.16 -13.37 -29.34
C VAL A 28 -1.34 -12.37 -30.17
N THR A 29 -1.91 -11.22 -30.52
CA THR A 29 -1.26 -10.15 -31.27
C THR A 29 -0.94 -8.93 -30.40
N CYS A 30 -1.14 -9.03 -29.07
CA CYS A 30 -0.83 -7.96 -28.14
C CYS A 30 0.68 -7.86 -27.92
N SER A 31 1.26 -6.72 -28.27
CA SER A 31 2.71 -6.47 -28.18
C SER A 31 3.27 -6.55 -26.76
N VAL A 32 2.43 -6.46 -25.73
CA VAL A 32 2.84 -6.57 -24.32
C VAL A 32 2.50 -7.93 -23.69
N ARG A 33 1.94 -8.89 -24.45
CA ARG A 33 1.57 -10.21 -23.90
C ARG A 33 2.77 -10.99 -23.38
N THR A 34 3.92 -10.90 -24.05
CA THR A 34 5.16 -11.54 -23.59
C THR A 34 5.63 -10.98 -22.25
N ILE A 35 5.17 -9.78 -21.89
CA ILE A 35 5.53 -9.07 -20.67
C ILE A 35 4.49 -9.35 -19.57
N CYS A 36 3.19 -9.24 -19.86
CA CYS A 36 2.13 -9.44 -18.85
C CYS A 36 1.67 -10.90 -18.67
N GLY A 37 2.10 -11.82 -19.54
CA GLY A 37 1.63 -13.22 -19.56
C GLY A 37 0.22 -13.43 -20.15
N GLY A 38 -0.55 -12.36 -20.37
CA GLY A 38 -1.98 -12.42 -20.75
C GLY A 38 -2.90 -12.44 -19.53
N CYS A 39 -4.21 -12.63 -19.72
CA CYS A 39 -5.13 -12.81 -18.59
C CYS A 39 -4.83 -14.16 -17.91
N ARG A 40 -4.53 -14.15 -16.61
CA ARG A 40 -4.18 -15.33 -15.81
C ARG A 40 -5.39 -16.03 -15.17
N HIS A 41 -6.59 -15.45 -15.24
CA HIS A 41 -7.82 -16.06 -14.71
C HIS A 41 -8.53 -16.90 -15.79
N ASP A 42 -8.74 -18.18 -15.49
CA ASP A 42 -9.50 -19.12 -16.35
C ASP A 42 -10.95 -18.68 -16.57
N ASP A 43 -11.47 -17.84 -15.68
CA ASP A 43 -12.85 -17.32 -15.68
C ASP A 43 -13.01 -16.01 -16.47
N GLY A 44 -11.92 -15.48 -17.03
CA GLY A 44 -11.89 -14.20 -17.71
C GLY A 44 -11.57 -13.01 -16.81
N CYS A 45 -11.36 -11.84 -17.41
CA CYS A 45 -11.22 -10.57 -16.69
C CYS A 45 -12.63 -10.13 -16.25
N ASP A 46 -12.89 -10.11 -14.93
CA ASP A 46 -14.21 -9.78 -14.35
C ASP A 46 -14.56 -8.29 -14.46
N TRP A 47 -13.68 -7.47 -15.02
CA TRP A 47 -13.97 -6.07 -15.26
C TRP A 47 -15.23 -5.95 -16.14
N CYS A 48 -16.23 -5.22 -15.66
CA CYS A 48 -17.60 -5.10 -16.19
C CYS A 48 -17.76 -4.61 -17.65
N TYR A 49 -16.66 -4.45 -18.39
CA TYR A 49 -16.63 -4.15 -19.82
C TYR A 49 -15.93 -5.25 -20.66
N CYS A 50 -15.41 -6.29 -20.03
CA CYS A 50 -15.02 -7.54 -20.66
C CYS A 50 -16.24 -8.48 -20.65
N ASP A 51 -17.19 -8.25 -21.56
CA ASP A 51 -18.43 -9.05 -21.71
C ASP A 51 -18.19 -10.53 -22.10
N GLY A 52 -17.49 -11.33 -21.29
CA GLY A 52 -17.36 -12.79 -21.50
C GLY A 52 -16.67 -13.22 -22.80
N LEU A 53 -15.93 -12.33 -23.47
CA LEU A 53 -15.36 -12.56 -24.80
C LEU A 53 -13.92 -13.13 -24.79
N GLY A 54 -13.46 -13.64 -23.65
CA GLY A 54 -12.10 -14.17 -23.46
C GLY A 54 -10.98 -13.15 -23.70
N CYS A 55 -9.73 -13.58 -23.56
CA CYS A 55 -8.52 -12.76 -23.74
C CYS A 55 -8.40 -12.11 -25.13
N GLY A 56 -9.23 -12.51 -26.10
CA GLY A 56 -9.39 -11.86 -27.40
C GLY A 56 -10.00 -10.44 -27.33
N SER A 57 -10.53 -10.07 -26.16
CA SER A 57 -11.07 -8.73 -25.85
C SER A 57 -10.27 -8.00 -24.78
N CYS A 58 -9.09 -8.50 -24.42
CA CYS A 58 -8.17 -7.83 -23.51
C CYS A 58 -7.78 -6.48 -24.12
N GLY A 59 -8.58 -5.48 -23.80
CA GLY A 59 -8.30 -4.11 -24.13
C GLY A 59 -7.10 -3.70 -23.29
N THR A 60 -5.92 -3.78 -23.87
CA THR A 60 -4.85 -2.84 -23.50
C THR A 60 -5.30 -1.38 -23.71
N LYS A 61 -6.55 -1.09 -24.10
CA LYS A 61 -7.28 0.10 -23.67
C LYS A 61 -8.20 -0.24 -22.49
N CYS A 62 -7.67 -0.19 -21.25
CA CYS A 62 -8.50 0.08 -20.10
C CYS A 62 -9.15 1.45 -20.36
N ARG A 63 -10.43 1.47 -20.72
CA ARG A 63 -11.11 2.68 -21.19
C ARG A 63 -11.20 3.80 -20.16
N SER A 64 -10.76 3.55 -18.92
CA SER A 64 -10.73 4.55 -17.85
C SER A 64 -9.45 5.39 -17.80
N HIS A 65 -8.34 4.99 -18.44
CA HIS A 65 -7.07 5.73 -18.32
C HIS A 65 -6.47 6.07 -19.69
N SER A 66 -6.70 7.30 -20.16
CA SER A 66 -6.10 7.87 -21.37
C SER A 66 -4.57 8.02 -21.32
N SER A 67 -3.95 7.74 -20.17
CA SER A 67 -2.53 8.02 -19.89
C SER A 67 -1.63 6.78 -19.92
N ARG A 68 -2.09 5.64 -20.46
CA ARG A 68 -1.32 4.38 -20.47
C ARG A 68 0.07 4.50 -21.11
N ASP A 69 0.17 5.16 -22.26
CA ASP A 69 1.46 5.30 -22.96
C ASP A 69 2.44 6.16 -22.14
N LEU A 70 1.90 7.09 -21.35
CA LEU A 70 2.70 7.85 -20.38
C LEU A 70 3.16 6.94 -19.25
N TRP A 71 2.28 6.14 -18.66
CA TRP A 71 2.66 5.21 -17.60
C TRP A 71 3.70 4.19 -18.07
N GLN A 72 3.57 3.65 -19.29
CA GLN A 72 4.57 2.75 -19.88
C GLN A 72 5.92 3.45 -20.09
N ALA A 73 5.91 4.70 -20.55
CA ALA A 73 7.12 5.48 -20.67
C ALA A 73 7.76 5.77 -19.30
N ASP A 74 6.94 6.03 -18.28
CA ASP A 74 7.40 6.38 -16.94
C ASP A 74 7.98 5.16 -16.18
N VAL A 75 7.32 4.00 -16.25
CA VAL A 75 7.82 2.78 -15.57
C VAL A 75 8.96 2.10 -16.34
N GLY A 76 9.08 2.37 -17.64
CA GLY A 76 10.09 1.79 -18.52
C GLY A 76 9.83 0.30 -18.81
N THR A 77 10.10 -0.57 -17.83
CA THR A 77 9.88 -2.03 -17.92
C THR A 77 8.92 -2.50 -16.83
N LEU A 78 8.31 -3.67 -17.03
CA LEU A 78 7.52 -4.35 -15.99
C LEU A 78 8.35 -5.37 -15.20
N ASP A 79 9.67 -5.39 -15.41
CA ASP A 79 10.53 -6.29 -14.66
C ASP A 79 10.53 -5.84 -13.20
N LEU A 80 10.14 -6.76 -12.34
CA LEU A 80 10.03 -6.55 -10.92
C LEU A 80 11.42 -6.63 -10.30
N GLU A 81 12.25 -5.62 -10.54
CA GLU A 81 13.55 -5.44 -9.88
C GLU A 81 13.39 -4.43 -8.73
N LEU A 82 13.75 -4.88 -7.53
CA LEU A 82 13.93 -4.03 -6.35
C LEU A 82 15.44 -3.83 -6.19
N ALA A 83 15.91 -2.60 -6.30
CA ALA A 83 17.35 -2.27 -6.24
C ALA A 83 17.72 -1.54 -4.94
N ILE A 84 16.99 -1.80 -3.86
CA ILE A 84 17.30 -1.16 -2.58
C ILE A 84 18.56 -1.82 -2.01
N GLY A 85 19.42 -1.01 -1.41
CA GLY A 85 20.60 -1.52 -0.70
C GLY A 85 20.21 -2.31 0.55
N GLU A 86 21.16 -2.42 1.49
CA GLU A 86 20.87 -3.04 2.78
C GLU A 86 19.79 -2.25 3.52
N GLN A 87 18.67 -2.92 3.83
CA GLN A 87 17.57 -2.27 4.53
C GLN A 87 17.97 -2.01 5.99
N SER A 88 17.93 -0.74 6.39
CA SER A 88 18.15 -0.39 7.80
C SER A 88 17.12 -1.08 8.70
N PRO A 89 17.53 -1.85 9.73
CA PRO A 89 16.60 -2.59 10.57
C PRO A 89 15.80 -1.63 11.46
N ILE A 90 14.47 -1.72 11.36
CA ILE A 90 13.55 -0.87 12.15
C ILE A 90 12.90 -1.72 13.23
N ALA A 91 13.17 -1.37 14.49
CA ALA A 91 12.53 -2.03 15.62
C ALA A 91 11.08 -1.54 15.75
N LEU A 92 10.15 -2.40 15.36
CA LEU A 92 8.71 -2.19 15.43
C LEU A 92 8.12 -3.01 16.59
N PRO A 93 7.25 -2.43 17.44
CA PRO A 93 6.49 -3.20 18.42
C PRO A 93 5.46 -4.09 17.71
N PRO A 94 4.91 -5.13 18.36
CA PRO A 94 3.93 -6.02 17.73
C PRO A 94 2.64 -5.35 17.22
N PHE A 95 2.31 -4.18 17.77
CA PHE A 95 1.19 -3.35 17.32
C PHE A 95 1.64 -1.90 17.14
N VAL A 96 1.41 -1.37 15.93
CA VAL A 96 1.73 0.00 15.54
C VAL A 96 0.42 0.71 15.17
N PRO A 97 -0.21 1.47 16.09
CA PRO A 97 -1.47 2.14 15.81
C PRO A 97 -1.34 3.16 14.66
N SER A 98 -2.28 3.11 13.73
CA SER A 98 -2.47 4.13 12.71
C SER A 98 -3.30 5.28 13.28
N VAL A 99 -2.77 6.49 13.19
CA VAL A 99 -3.37 7.68 13.81
C VAL A 99 -3.59 8.77 12.77
N LYS A 100 -4.61 9.61 13.02
CA LYS A 100 -4.80 10.85 12.28
C LYS A 100 -4.35 12.05 13.08
N LEU A 101 -3.74 13.02 12.41
CA LEU A 101 -3.28 14.26 13.03
C LEU A 101 -4.45 15.22 13.21
N ARG A 102 -5.09 15.13 14.38
CA ARG A 102 -6.16 16.05 14.78
C ARG A 102 -5.79 16.73 16.08
N GLU A 103 -6.09 18.02 16.20
CA GLU A 103 -5.76 18.82 17.38
C GLU A 103 -6.27 18.20 18.69
N ARG A 104 -7.47 17.61 18.62
CA ARG A 104 -8.06 16.89 19.76
C ARG A 104 -7.16 15.77 20.31
N MET A 105 -6.25 15.19 19.54
CA MET A 105 -5.33 14.13 19.99
C MET A 105 -4.02 14.66 20.57
N ARG A 106 -3.74 15.97 20.44
CA ARG A 106 -2.53 16.57 20.99
C ARG A 106 -2.50 16.34 22.50
N GLY A 107 -1.37 15.80 22.99
CA GLY A 107 -1.19 15.42 24.39
C GLY A 107 -1.80 14.06 24.80
N ALA A 108 -2.55 13.38 23.92
CA ALA A 108 -3.12 12.06 24.21
C ALA A 108 -2.19 10.90 23.80
N PHE A 109 -1.22 11.13 22.93
CA PHE A 109 -0.23 10.12 22.54
C PHE A 109 0.78 9.85 23.66
N VAL A 110 1.41 8.66 23.60
CA VAL A 110 2.45 8.21 24.52
C VAL A 110 3.70 7.84 23.74
N PRO A 111 4.90 7.77 24.35
CA PRO A 111 6.08 7.29 23.64
C PRO A 111 5.84 5.87 23.10
N TRP A 112 5.73 5.75 21.77
CA TRP A 112 5.43 4.50 21.06
C TRP A 112 5.79 4.64 19.56
N THR A 113 5.61 3.59 18.78
CA THR A 113 5.69 3.66 17.31
C THR A 113 4.30 3.86 16.71
N TYR A 114 4.15 4.84 15.81
CA TYR A 114 2.88 5.19 15.18
C TYR A 114 2.99 5.11 13.66
N THR A 115 1.88 4.80 12.98
CA THR A 115 1.78 5.05 11.55
C THR A 115 0.94 6.29 11.27
N VAL A 116 1.40 7.12 10.34
CA VAL A 116 0.68 8.31 9.85
C VAL A 116 0.50 8.15 8.35
N THR A 117 -0.71 8.40 7.85
CA THR A 117 -1.02 8.22 6.44
C THR A 117 -0.79 9.53 5.67
N VAL A 118 -0.18 9.43 4.49
CA VAL A 118 0.18 10.60 3.65
C VAL A 118 -1.00 11.54 3.38
N SER A 119 -2.23 11.03 3.27
CA SER A 119 -3.43 11.83 3.02
C SER A 119 -3.74 12.88 4.11
N ASP A 120 -3.20 12.70 5.32
CA ASP A 120 -3.29 13.68 6.40
C ASP A 120 -2.23 14.80 6.25
N LEU A 121 -1.19 14.57 5.46
CA LEU A 121 0.01 15.41 5.33
C LEU A 121 0.09 16.15 4.01
N VAL A 122 -0.43 15.59 2.92
CA VAL A 122 -0.36 16.20 1.57
C VAL A 122 -1.74 16.58 1.04
N ARG A 123 -1.77 17.53 0.13
CA ARG A 123 -2.95 17.87 -0.68
C ARG A 123 -3.05 16.92 -1.88
N THR A 124 -4.17 16.95 -2.59
CA THR A 124 -4.40 16.13 -3.80
C THR A 124 -3.60 16.61 -5.02
N ASP A 125 -2.78 17.65 -4.88
CA ASP A 125 -1.79 18.09 -5.88
C ASP A 125 -0.36 17.65 -5.48
N GLY A 126 -0.21 16.84 -4.43
CA GLY A 126 1.08 16.38 -3.91
C GLY A 126 1.79 17.36 -2.99
N THR A 127 1.28 18.60 -2.83
CA THR A 127 1.94 19.59 -1.98
C THR A 127 1.79 19.27 -0.49
N PRO A 128 2.87 19.35 0.31
CA PRO A 128 2.77 19.19 1.75
C PRO A 128 1.89 20.28 2.39
N ARG A 129 1.12 19.90 3.39
CA ARG A 129 0.35 20.80 4.26
C ARG A 129 1.26 21.29 5.39
N GLU A 130 0.88 22.38 6.06
CA GLU A 130 1.62 22.90 7.23
C GLU A 130 1.82 21.83 8.31
N VAL A 131 0.81 20.97 8.52
CA VAL A 131 0.87 19.88 9.50
C VAL A 131 1.99 18.86 9.21
N ALA A 132 2.44 18.72 7.95
CA ALA A 132 3.54 17.83 7.58
C ALA A 132 4.86 18.29 8.23
N TYR A 133 5.16 19.59 8.16
CA TYR A 133 6.35 20.21 8.77
C TYR A 133 6.29 20.24 10.30
N ARG A 134 5.13 19.94 10.88
CA ARG A 134 4.87 20.01 12.32
C ARG A 134 4.40 18.69 12.91
N VAL A 135 4.56 17.59 12.18
CA VAL A 135 4.04 16.28 12.60
C VAL A 135 4.62 15.87 13.96
N ARG A 136 5.89 16.18 14.23
CA ARG A 136 6.54 15.89 15.51
C ARG A 136 5.92 16.64 16.70
N ASP A 137 5.31 17.81 16.50
CA ASP A 137 4.59 18.56 17.56
C ASP A 137 3.41 17.77 18.17
N TYR A 138 2.92 16.74 17.48
CA TYR A 138 1.81 15.93 17.97
C TYR A 138 2.24 14.82 18.92
N PHE A 139 3.47 14.35 18.82
CA PHE A 139 3.92 13.14 19.48
C PHE A 139 4.91 13.46 20.61
N PRO A 140 4.86 12.72 21.73
CA PRO A 140 5.84 12.90 22.79
C PRO A 140 7.23 12.44 22.33
N GLU A 141 8.27 12.99 22.96
CA GLU A 141 9.65 12.59 22.77
C GLU A 141 9.82 11.06 22.94
N GLY A 142 10.71 10.47 22.13
CA GLY A 142 10.93 9.02 22.08
C GLY A 142 9.91 8.26 21.22
N SER A 143 8.91 8.92 20.65
CA SER A 143 8.02 8.29 19.67
C SER A 143 8.73 8.06 18.34
N ARG A 144 8.39 6.96 17.67
CA ARG A 144 8.82 6.67 16.29
C ARG A 144 7.64 6.80 15.32
N LEU A 145 7.87 7.31 14.14
CA LEU A 145 6.84 7.54 13.12
C LEU A 145 7.14 6.77 11.84
N VAL A 146 6.13 6.06 11.35
CA VAL A 146 6.16 5.35 10.06
C VAL A 146 5.17 6.04 9.12
N LEU A 147 5.67 6.59 8.01
CA LEU A 147 4.81 7.12 6.95
C LEU A 147 4.25 5.96 6.13
N ASN A 148 2.95 6.01 5.81
CA ASN A 148 2.33 5.04 4.92
C ASN A 148 1.42 5.69 3.87
N PHE A 149 1.19 4.96 2.79
CA PHE A 149 0.44 5.41 1.62
C PHE A 149 -0.88 4.62 1.43
N PHE A 150 -1.43 4.03 2.50
CA PHE A 150 -2.73 3.34 2.46
C PHE A 150 -3.88 4.36 2.48
N CYS A 151 -4.05 5.08 1.37
CA CYS A 151 -5.11 6.05 1.14
C CYS A 151 -5.64 5.99 -0.29
N GLU A 152 -6.56 6.88 -0.63
CA GLU A 152 -7.13 6.99 -1.98
C GLU A 152 -6.07 7.44 -3.00
N ASP A 153 -6.10 6.87 -4.21
CA ASP A 153 -5.09 7.10 -5.26
C ASP A 153 -4.96 8.58 -5.67
N ARG A 154 -6.00 9.41 -5.52
CA ARG A 154 -5.92 10.86 -5.76
C ARG A 154 -4.87 11.61 -4.92
N PHE A 155 -4.36 11.00 -3.86
CA PHE A 155 -3.23 11.54 -3.08
C PHE A 155 -1.88 10.97 -3.53
N LEU A 156 -1.88 9.87 -4.29
CA LEU A 156 -0.70 9.11 -4.71
C LEU A 156 -0.28 9.45 -6.15
N GLU A 157 -1.23 9.69 -7.04
CA GLU A 157 -0.97 10.06 -8.44
C GLU A 157 -0.07 11.31 -8.58
N PRO A 158 -0.23 12.39 -7.78
CA PRO A 158 0.67 13.54 -7.87
C PRO A 158 2.09 13.21 -7.43
N ILE A 159 2.29 12.27 -6.49
CA ILE A 159 3.61 11.84 -6.02
C ILE A 159 4.40 11.25 -7.19
N TRP A 160 3.75 10.38 -7.97
CA TRP A 160 4.33 9.82 -9.20
C TRP A 160 4.75 10.91 -10.19
N THR A 161 3.89 11.93 -10.36
CA THR A 161 4.14 13.02 -11.32
C THR A 161 5.29 13.94 -10.88
N ILE A 162 5.41 14.20 -9.57
CA ILE A 162 6.54 14.96 -9.00
C ILE A 162 7.84 14.14 -9.09
N GLY A 163 7.72 12.81 -9.01
CA GLY A 163 8.82 11.88 -9.14
C GLY A 163 9.82 11.98 -7.98
N PRO A 164 11.11 11.69 -8.23
CA PRO A 164 12.13 11.59 -7.18
C PRO A 164 12.22 12.80 -6.24
N SER A 165 11.97 14.01 -6.75
CA SER A 165 12.01 15.25 -5.96
C SER A 165 10.99 15.32 -4.82
N PHE A 166 9.93 14.51 -4.84
CA PHE A 166 8.99 14.41 -3.73
C PHE A 166 9.68 13.89 -2.45
N TRP A 167 10.60 12.95 -2.62
CA TRP A 167 11.29 12.26 -1.52
C TRP A 167 12.39 13.10 -0.86
N GLU A 168 12.77 14.21 -1.48
CA GLU A 168 13.76 15.17 -0.97
C GLU A 168 13.14 16.22 -0.01
N GLY A 169 11.83 16.16 0.23
CA GLY A 169 11.15 17.15 1.07
C GLY A 169 11.52 17.04 2.55
N GLU A 170 12.00 18.14 3.16
CA GLU A 170 12.43 18.22 4.59
C GLU A 170 11.39 17.70 5.61
N TRP A 171 10.10 17.75 5.27
CA TRP A 171 9.04 17.22 6.15
C TRP A 171 9.10 15.68 6.31
N LEU A 172 9.79 14.97 5.42
CA LEU A 172 9.99 13.53 5.47
C LEU A 172 11.02 13.12 6.54
N ASP A 173 11.96 13.99 6.89
CA ASP A 173 12.96 13.76 7.95
C ASP A 173 12.31 13.55 9.33
N ALA A 174 11.04 13.94 9.45
CA ALA A 174 10.24 13.66 10.62
C ALA A 174 9.86 12.17 10.76
N PHE A 175 10.16 11.28 9.81
CA PHE A 175 9.78 9.87 9.87
C PHE A 175 11.00 8.96 10.07
N ASP A 176 10.83 7.95 10.93
CA ASP A 176 11.85 6.93 11.18
C ASP A 176 11.83 5.84 10.11
N ALA A 177 10.73 5.73 9.37
CA ALA A 177 10.52 4.78 8.29
C ALA A 177 9.46 5.28 7.32
N ILE A 178 9.59 4.90 6.05
CA ILE A 178 8.60 5.17 5.01
C ILE A 178 8.23 3.85 4.33
N VAL A 179 6.95 3.50 4.34
CA VAL A 179 6.45 2.37 3.55
C VAL A 179 6.39 2.80 2.09
N SER A 180 6.77 1.95 1.14
CA SER A 180 6.65 2.30 -0.28
C SER A 180 5.19 2.49 -0.72
N VAL A 181 4.98 3.12 -1.87
CA VAL A 181 3.64 3.61 -2.25
C VAL A 181 2.71 2.44 -2.57
N ASN A 182 1.52 2.45 -1.97
CA ASN A 182 0.46 1.46 -2.22
C ASN A 182 -0.55 2.02 -3.23
N TYR A 183 -0.28 1.88 -4.52
CA TYR A 183 -1.29 2.09 -5.56
C TYR A 183 -2.35 1.00 -5.45
N SER A 184 -3.63 1.37 -5.50
CA SER A 184 -4.71 0.41 -5.30
C SER A 184 -4.65 -0.74 -6.31
N LEU A 185 -4.90 -1.97 -5.83
CA LEU A 185 -5.05 -3.17 -6.65
C LEU A 185 -6.37 -3.85 -6.33
N TYR A 186 -7.04 -4.30 -7.38
CA TYR A 186 -8.25 -5.09 -7.31
C TYR A 186 -8.02 -6.46 -7.95
N ALA A 187 -8.66 -7.50 -7.41
CA ALA A 187 -8.49 -8.86 -7.90
C ALA A 187 -9.02 -9.03 -9.34
N ASP A 188 -9.96 -8.19 -9.75
CA ASP A 188 -10.54 -8.13 -11.10
C ASP A 188 -9.80 -7.15 -12.03
N ASP A 189 -8.70 -6.53 -11.58
CA ASP A 189 -7.89 -5.69 -12.44
C ASP A 189 -7.20 -6.50 -13.54
N ALA A 190 -6.94 -5.85 -14.67
CA ALA A 190 -6.16 -6.45 -15.74
C ALA A 190 -4.71 -6.68 -15.28
N SER A 191 -4.10 -7.82 -15.66
CA SER A 191 -2.73 -8.19 -15.26
C SER A 191 -1.68 -7.11 -15.54
N PHE A 192 -1.82 -6.33 -16.63
CA PHE A 192 -0.93 -5.20 -16.90
C PHE A 192 -1.03 -4.09 -15.84
N ALA A 193 -2.24 -3.76 -15.38
CA ALA A 193 -2.44 -2.75 -14.34
C ALA A 193 -1.85 -3.25 -13.01
N ILE A 194 -2.08 -4.52 -12.68
CA ILE A 194 -1.50 -5.17 -11.51
C ILE A 194 0.02 -5.04 -11.49
N MET A 195 0.68 -5.44 -12.58
CA MET A 195 2.14 -5.36 -12.70
C MET A 195 2.65 -3.92 -12.70
N THR A 196 1.89 -2.98 -13.28
CA THR A 196 2.26 -1.55 -13.26
C THR A 196 2.28 -1.02 -11.84
N SER A 197 1.22 -1.23 -11.05
CA SER A 197 1.16 -0.79 -9.66
C SER A 197 2.27 -1.41 -8.81
N GLN A 198 2.59 -2.69 -9.05
CA GLN A 198 3.70 -3.38 -8.39
C GLN A 198 5.04 -2.76 -8.71
N LYS A 199 5.28 -2.47 -9.99
CA LYS A 199 6.49 -1.79 -10.43
C LYS A 199 6.59 -0.40 -9.80
N GLN A 200 5.49 0.35 -9.73
CA GLN A 200 5.46 1.67 -9.07
C GLN A 200 5.75 1.56 -7.55
N ALA A 201 5.23 0.52 -6.89
CA ALA A 201 5.53 0.26 -5.48
C ALA A 201 7.02 -0.06 -5.24
N GLN A 202 7.68 -0.73 -6.19
CA GLN A 202 9.12 -1.01 -6.13
C GLN A 202 9.97 0.21 -6.48
N MET A 203 9.60 0.95 -7.53
CA MET A 203 10.28 2.19 -7.92
C MET A 203 10.22 3.22 -6.80
N SER A 204 9.05 3.41 -6.17
CA SER A 204 8.97 4.29 -5.00
C SER A 204 9.82 3.78 -3.83
N ALA A 205 9.95 2.47 -3.62
CA ALA A 205 10.85 1.94 -2.60
C ALA A 205 12.32 2.32 -2.89
N GLN A 206 12.72 2.24 -4.16
CA GLN A 206 14.04 2.68 -4.62
C GLN A 206 14.26 4.16 -4.38
N GLU A 207 13.33 4.99 -4.84
CA GLU A 207 13.45 6.44 -4.75
C GLU A 207 13.49 6.93 -3.30
N ILE A 208 12.70 6.31 -2.39
CA ILE A 208 12.76 6.58 -0.95
C ILE A 208 14.16 6.26 -0.40
N HIS A 209 14.70 5.09 -0.76
CA HIS A 209 16.03 4.66 -0.32
C HIS A 209 17.12 5.60 -0.85
N ASP A 210 17.07 5.97 -2.13
CA ASP A 210 18.06 6.83 -2.78
C ASP A 210 18.03 8.26 -2.24
N ALA A 211 16.86 8.72 -1.78
CA ALA A 211 16.72 9.98 -1.03
C ALA A 211 17.24 9.90 0.42
N GLY A 212 17.78 8.76 0.85
CA GLY A 212 18.41 8.57 2.17
C GLY A 212 17.46 8.17 3.29
N HIS A 213 16.21 7.83 2.98
CA HIS A 213 15.21 7.44 3.98
C HIS A 213 15.22 5.93 4.24
N ALA A 214 14.90 5.55 5.47
CA ALA A 214 14.67 4.14 5.80
C ALA A 214 13.35 3.66 5.17
N VAL A 215 13.44 2.75 4.19
CA VAL A 215 12.29 2.23 3.45
C VAL A 215 11.79 0.90 3.98
N ILE A 216 10.47 0.71 4.03
CA ILE A 216 9.81 -0.59 4.20
C ILE A 216 9.10 -0.91 2.87
N PRO A 217 9.64 -1.80 2.03
CA PRO A 217 9.02 -2.10 0.74
C PRO A 217 7.67 -2.80 0.94
N LEU A 218 6.72 -2.46 0.08
CA LEU A 218 5.38 -3.04 0.06
C LEU A 218 5.37 -4.33 -0.76
N LEU A 219 5.09 -5.45 -0.09
CA LEU A 219 4.81 -6.71 -0.75
C LEU A 219 3.36 -6.71 -1.24
N GLN A 220 3.17 -6.27 -2.49
CA GLN A 220 1.87 -6.08 -3.11
C GLN A 220 1.58 -7.20 -4.12
N TYR A 221 0.67 -8.11 -3.80
CA TYR A 221 0.34 -9.27 -4.63
C TYR A 221 -1.18 -9.43 -4.81
N VAL A 222 -1.58 -10.19 -5.84
CA VAL A 222 -2.99 -10.56 -6.09
C VAL A 222 -3.24 -12.07 -6.10
N ASP A 223 -2.22 -12.84 -6.47
CA ASP A 223 -2.26 -14.30 -6.56
C ASP A 223 -0.91 -14.92 -6.15
N GLU A 224 -0.86 -16.24 -6.13
CA GLU A 224 0.32 -17.00 -5.73
C GLU A 224 1.50 -16.89 -6.70
N ALA A 225 1.26 -16.90 -8.01
CA ALA A 225 2.32 -16.82 -9.01
C ALA A 225 3.05 -15.47 -8.90
N ASN A 226 2.26 -14.41 -8.79
CA ASN A 226 2.75 -13.06 -8.59
C ASN A 226 3.46 -12.88 -7.24
N LEU A 227 3.00 -13.54 -6.18
CA LEU A 227 3.72 -13.56 -4.91
C LEU A 227 5.12 -14.17 -5.06
N TYR A 228 5.26 -15.32 -5.73
CA TYR A 228 6.57 -15.94 -5.92
C TYR A 228 7.55 -15.05 -6.70
N GLU A 229 7.08 -14.40 -7.76
CA GLU A 229 7.89 -13.43 -8.52
C GLU A 229 8.44 -12.31 -7.61
N LEU A 230 7.60 -11.79 -6.70
CA LEU A 230 8.02 -10.77 -5.72
C LEU A 230 8.97 -11.31 -4.66
N LEU A 231 8.74 -12.54 -4.17
CA LEU A 231 9.61 -13.19 -3.19
C LEU A 231 11.02 -13.43 -3.74
N GLU A 232 11.14 -13.85 -5.00
CA GLU A 232 12.43 -14.02 -5.67
C GLU A 232 13.17 -12.68 -5.79
N CYS A 233 12.46 -11.64 -6.25
CA CYS A 233 13.00 -10.30 -6.35
C CYS A 233 13.50 -9.78 -4.99
N TYR A 234 12.67 -9.86 -3.96
CA TYR A 234 13.00 -9.30 -2.64
C TYR A 234 14.03 -10.16 -1.90
N GLY A 235 14.03 -11.48 -2.10
CA GLY A 235 14.98 -12.41 -1.48
C GLY A 235 16.41 -12.22 -1.95
N SER A 236 16.61 -11.67 -3.15
CA SER A 236 17.93 -11.26 -3.64
C SER A 236 18.49 -10.01 -2.94
N ASN A 237 17.64 -9.30 -2.20
CA ASN A 237 17.96 -8.09 -1.46
C ASN A 237 18.01 -8.36 0.05
N ALA A 238 18.79 -7.58 0.79
CA ALA A 238 18.88 -7.67 2.25
C ALA A 238 17.65 -7.02 2.94
N VAL A 239 16.46 -7.50 2.59
CA VAL A 239 15.18 -7.07 3.18
C VAL A 239 14.97 -7.81 4.50
N HIS A 240 14.61 -7.04 5.53
CA HIS A 240 14.31 -7.55 6.87
C HIS A 240 12.85 -7.34 7.27
N THR A 241 12.20 -6.30 6.72
CA THR A 241 10.81 -5.96 7.01
C THR A 241 10.08 -5.58 5.72
N VAL A 242 8.91 -6.17 5.50
CA VAL A 242 7.99 -5.82 4.41
C VAL A 242 6.67 -5.31 4.97
N ALA A 243 5.99 -4.43 4.24
CA ALA A 243 4.61 -4.04 4.53
C ALA A 243 3.65 -4.81 3.63
N VAL A 244 2.46 -5.13 4.14
CA VAL A 244 1.39 -5.78 3.35
C VAL A 244 0.06 -5.10 3.62
N ASN A 245 -0.69 -4.83 2.55
CA ASN A 245 -2.06 -4.36 2.64
C ASN A 245 -3.04 -5.55 2.65
N MET A 246 -3.70 -5.78 3.78
CA MET A 246 -4.73 -6.83 3.92
C MET A 246 -6.15 -6.26 3.83
N GLN A 247 -6.31 -5.00 3.38
CA GLN A 247 -7.62 -4.41 3.12
C GLN A 247 -8.24 -5.00 1.86
N VAL A 248 -9.57 -5.07 1.84
CA VAL A 248 -10.34 -5.61 0.72
C VAL A 248 -11.45 -4.63 0.39
N VAL A 249 -11.63 -4.32 -0.89
CA VAL A 249 -12.75 -3.51 -1.38
C VAL A 249 -13.91 -4.44 -1.78
N ALA A 250 -14.83 -4.64 -0.83
CA ALA A 250 -16.20 -5.17 -1.01
C ALA A 250 -16.40 -6.63 -1.53
N GLY A 251 -17.65 -7.10 -1.45
CA GLY A 251 -18.13 -8.42 -1.91
C GLY A 251 -17.94 -9.55 -0.91
N GLU A 252 -16.79 -10.23 -0.97
CA GLU A 252 -16.51 -11.48 -0.25
C GLU A 252 -15.34 -11.35 0.73
N LYS A 253 -15.43 -10.32 1.59
CA LYS A 253 -14.35 -9.92 2.49
C LYS A 253 -13.69 -11.07 3.27
N LEU A 254 -14.45 -12.07 3.71
CA LEU A 254 -13.89 -13.19 4.48
C LEU A 254 -13.12 -14.19 3.60
N ALA A 255 -13.62 -14.52 2.41
CA ALA A 255 -12.95 -15.46 1.51
C ALA A 255 -11.60 -14.89 1.06
N PHE A 256 -11.60 -13.63 0.61
CA PHE A 256 -10.37 -12.94 0.22
C PHE A 256 -9.38 -12.79 1.39
N GLN A 257 -9.87 -12.50 2.60
CA GLN A 257 -8.99 -12.45 3.77
C GLN A 257 -8.40 -13.83 4.13
N LYS A 258 -9.16 -14.92 3.98
CA LYS A 258 -8.63 -16.28 4.15
C LYS A 258 -7.58 -16.61 3.10
N GLU A 259 -7.83 -16.23 1.86
CA GLU A 259 -6.86 -16.42 0.78
C GLU A 259 -5.57 -15.63 1.04
N ASN A 260 -5.67 -14.38 1.52
CA ASN A 260 -4.49 -13.64 1.95
C ASN A 260 -3.75 -14.34 3.10
N VAL A 261 -4.45 -14.90 4.09
CA VAL A 261 -3.78 -15.67 5.15
C VAL A 261 -3.07 -16.90 4.58
N ARG A 262 -3.65 -17.58 3.60
CA ARG A 262 -3.01 -18.70 2.89
C ARG A 262 -1.73 -18.24 2.17
N LEU A 263 -1.80 -17.16 1.39
CA LEU A 263 -0.63 -16.59 0.70
C LEU A 263 0.45 -16.13 1.68
N MET A 264 0.05 -15.55 2.81
CA MET A 264 0.99 -15.13 3.85
C MET A 264 1.68 -16.29 4.57
N ARG A 265 1.14 -17.53 4.53
CA ARG A 265 1.87 -18.72 4.97
C ARG A 265 3.06 -19.03 4.08
N ILE A 266 2.91 -18.86 2.76
CA ILE A 266 4.01 -19.00 1.80
C ILE A 266 5.12 -18.01 2.15
N VAL A 267 4.78 -16.74 2.40
CA VAL A 267 5.76 -15.72 2.83
C VAL A 267 6.49 -16.14 4.10
N ALA A 268 5.78 -16.65 5.11
CA ALA A 268 6.37 -17.07 6.37
C ALA A 268 7.28 -18.30 6.24
N GLU A 269 6.97 -19.22 5.32
CA GLU A 269 7.75 -20.43 5.04
C GLU A 269 9.01 -20.16 4.20
N GLN A 270 8.93 -19.19 3.30
CA GLN A 270 10.02 -18.86 2.36
C GLN A 270 10.97 -17.78 2.89
N THR A 271 10.57 -17.05 3.94
CA THR A 271 11.33 -15.87 4.41
C THR A 271 11.35 -15.74 5.93
N ASP A 272 12.43 -15.15 6.44
CA ASP A 272 12.55 -14.72 7.83
C ASP A 272 12.11 -13.26 8.07
N TRP A 273 11.44 -12.65 7.08
CA TRP A 273 11.05 -11.25 7.18
C TRP A 273 10.07 -10.99 8.32
N ARG A 274 10.21 -9.80 8.90
CA ARG A 274 9.15 -9.18 9.68
C ARG A 274 8.08 -8.64 8.73
N VAL A 275 6.81 -8.84 9.08
CA VAL A 275 5.68 -8.36 8.27
C VAL A 275 4.92 -7.30 9.03
N LEU A 276 4.81 -6.11 8.45
CA LEU A 276 3.94 -5.03 8.91
C LEU A 276 2.60 -5.09 8.15
N ALA A 277 1.62 -5.76 8.74
CA ALA A 277 0.32 -5.99 8.12
C ALA A 277 -0.69 -4.88 8.46
N TYR A 278 -1.26 -4.27 7.42
CA TYR A 278 -2.32 -3.27 7.52
C TYR A 278 -3.68 -3.88 7.21
N GLY A 279 -4.76 -3.32 7.78
CA GLY A 279 -6.11 -3.59 7.26
C GLY A 279 -6.82 -4.85 7.74
N ILE A 280 -6.18 -5.66 8.57
CA ILE A 280 -6.82 -6.82 9.19
C ILE A 280 -7.57 -6.44 10.47
N ALA A 281 -8.89 -6.65 10.46
CA ALA A 281 -9.76 -6.41 11.62
C ALA A 281 -10.38 -7.69 12.19
N ASN A 282 -10.36 -8.79 11.42
CA ASN A 282 -10.90 -10.07 11.88
C ASN A 282 -9.93 -10.70 12.89
N ARG A 283 -10.38 -10.88 14.14
CA ARG A 283 -9.55 -11.39 15.23
C ARG A 283 -9.09 -12.84 15.04
N ALA A 284 -9.92 -13.68 14.42
CA ALA A 284 -9.57 -15.09 14.20
C ALA A 284 -8.43 -15.20 13.18
N LEU A 285 -8.55 -14.46 12.07
CA LEU A 285 -7.49 -14.40 11.05
C LEU A 285 -6.22 -13.71 11.57
N LEU A 286 -6.37 -12.69 12.41
CA LEU A 286 -5.24 -12.06 13.08
C LEU A 286 -4.48 -13.04 13.98
N LYS A 287 -5.21 -13.84 14.76
CA LYS A 287 -4.60 -14.91 15.59
C LYS A 287 -3.85 -15.91 14.72
N GLU A 288 -4.46 -16.33 13.61
CA GLU A 288 -3.85 -17.26 12.67
C GLU A 288 -2.54 -16.69 12.09
N LEU A 289 -2.53 -15.43 11.64
CA LEU A 289 -1.28 -14.80 11.16
C LEU A 289 -0.21 -14.70 12.26
N HIS A 290 -0.59 -14.44 13.52
CA HIS A 290 0.37 -14.44 14.62
C HIS A 290 1.01 -15.81 14.85
N GLU A 291 0.24 -16.89 14.69
CA GLU A 291 0.75 -18.26 14.75
C GLU A 291 1.70 -18.54 13.58
N VAL A 292 1.32 -18.12 12.36
CA VAL A 292 2.12 -18.30 11.14
C VAL A 292 3.48 -17.61 11.22
N PHE A 293 3.53 -16.37 11.71
CA PHE A 293 4.77 -15.59 11.75
C PHE A 293 5.53 -15.70 13.07
N ALA A 294 5.00 -16.39 14.09
CA ALA A 294 5.69 -16.69 15.35
C ALA A 294 6.45 -15.50 15.99
N GLY A 295 5.84 -14.31 16.02
CA GLY A 295 6.44 -13.08 16.57
C GLY A 295 7.10 -12.15 15.55
N ARG A 296 7.20 -12.56 14.28
CA ARG A 296 7.61 -11.70 13.15
C ARG A 296 6.47 -10.85 12.58
N LEU A 297 5.23 -11.02 13.05
CA LEU A 297 4.10 -10.19 12.63
C LEU A 297 3.97 -8.94 13.49
N VAL A 298 3.94 -7.80 12.81
CA VAL A 298 3.54 -6.50 13.32
C VAL A 298 2.22 -6.12 12.69
N THR A 299 1.28 -5.61 13.49
CA THR A 299 -0.05 -5.26 13.02
C THR A 299 -0.28 -3.75 13.10
N SER A 300 -0.93 -3.18 12.10
CA SER A 300 -1.31 -1.76 12.08
C SER A 300 -2.76 -1.57 11.67
N ASN A 301 -3.49 -0.82 12.49
CA ASN A 301 -4.85 -0.37 12.16
C ASN A 301 -5.19 0.90 12.95
N ALA A 302 -6.28 1.55 12.55
CA ALA A 302 -6.78 2.75 13.20
C ALA A 302 -7.82 2.46 14.31
N SER A 303 -8.01 1.21 14.71
CA SER A 303 -9.06 0.85 15.69
C SER A 303 -8.83 1.49 17.06
N ALA A 304 -7.59 1.50 17.56
CA ALA A 304 -7.25 2.17 18.81
C ALA A 304 -7.52 3.69 18.73
N TYR A 305 -7.18 4.32 17.61
CA TYR A 305 -7.47 5.73 17.37
C TYR A 305 -8.98 5.99 17.33
N PHE A 306 -9.76 5.21 16.55
CA PHE A 306 -11.19 5.44 16.41
C PHE A 306 -11.99 5.17 17.68
N ASP A 307 -11.62 4.18 18.48
CA ASP A 307 -12.30 3.89 19.75
C ASP A 307 -12.24 5.07 20.72
N VAL A 308 -11.04 5.64 20.82
CA VAL A 308 -10.75 6.82 21.64
C VAL A 308 -11.42 8.08 21.07
N MET A 309 -11.65 8.10 19.77
CA MET A 309 -12.25 9.24 19.07
C MET A 309 -13.77 9.23 19.00
N ARG A 310 -14.41 8.14 19.45
CA ARG A 310 -15.85 7.93 19.38
C ARG A 310 -16.66 8.84 20.31
N LYS A 311 -16.08 9.25 21.43
CA LYS A 311 -16.76 10.07 22.45
C LYS A 311 -15.91 11.27 22.85
N PRO A 312 -16.52 12.44 23.14
CA PRO A 312 -15.81 13.53 23.80
C PRO A 312 -15.33 13.05 25.18
N MET A 313 -14.04 13.25 25.46
CA MET A 313 -13.42 12.94 26.74
C MET A 313 -12.24 13.87 26.99
N PRO A 314 -11.91 14.17 28.26
CA PRO A 314 -10.69 14.90 28.63
C PRO A 314 -9.42 14.22 28.09
N VAL A 315 -8.36 14.99 27.86
CA VAL A 315 -7.10 14.50 27.28
C VAL A 315 -6.47 13.37 28.12
N ALA A 316 -6.55 13.45 29.45
CA ALA A 316 -6.02 12.42 30.35
C ALA A 316 -6.73 11.06 30.17
N GLU A 317 -8.07 11.06 30.21
CA GLU A 317 -8.88 9.85 29.97
C GLU A 317 -8.63 9.28 28.58
N ARG A 318 -8.45 10.17 27.60
CA ARG A 318 -8.11 9.80 26.23
C ARG A 318 -6.81 9.02 26.13
N ARG A 319 -5.78 9.53 26.80
CA ARG A 319 -4.46 8.92 26.87
C ARG A 319 -4.54 7.53 27.51
N GLU A 320 -5.21 7.41 28.64
CA GLU A 320 -5.38 6.13 29.34
C GLU A 320 -6.08 5.09 28.47
N ARG A 321 -7.19 5.48 27.84
CA ARG A 321 -7.94 4.59 26.94
C ARG A 321 -7.12 4.17 25.73
N PHE A 322 -6.37 5.10 25.14
CA PHE A 322 -5.51 4.79 23.99
C PHE A 322 -4.39 3.80 24.35
N VAL A 323 -3.75 3.98 25.51
CA VAL A 323 -2.78 3.02 26.06
C VAL A 323 -3.42 1.66 26.31
N GLY A 324 -4.64 1.64 26.84
CA GLY A 324 -5.42 0.41 27.05
C GLY A 324 -5.62 -0.38 25.75
N GLU A 325 -6.03 0.30 24.68
CA GLU A 325 -6.20 -0.34 23.37
C GLU A 325 -4.86 -0.79 22.77
N ILE A 326 -3.79 0.01 22.83
CA ILE A 326 -2.45 -0.42 22.37
C ILE A 326 -2.03 -1.71 23.07
N ARG A 327 -2.18 -1.80 24.40
CA ARG A 327 -1.84 -2.99 25.18
C ARG A 327 -2.68 -4.19 24.76
N LYS A 328 -4.00 -4.01 24.62
CA LYS A 328 -4.92 -5.07 24.18
C LYS A 328 -4.53 -5.64 22.82
N TYR A 329 -4.25 -4.79 21.83
CA TYR A 329 -3.78 -5.25 20.52
C TYR A 329 -2.40 -5.91 20.60
N SER A 330 -1.48 -5.37 21.41
CA SER A 330 -0.15 -5.96 21.65
C SER A 330 -0.18 -7.28 22.42
N LEU A 331 -1.25 -7.58 23.17
CA LEU A 331 -1.42 -8.86 23.87
C LEU A 331 -2.06 -9.92 22.97
N MET A 332 -2.89 -9.51 22.00
CA MET A 332 -3.42 -10.43 20.98
C MET A 332 -2.30 -11.01 20.10
N THR A 333 -1.15 -10.34 20.02
CA THR A 333 0.01 -10.80 19.24
C THR A 333 0.89 -11.82 19.94
N LYS A 334 0.82 -11.87 21.27
CA LYS A 334 1.50 -12.89 22.07
C LYS A 334 0.58 -14.11 22.09
N GLY A 335 0.83 -15.07 21.19
CA GLY A 335 0.18 -16.37 21.26
C GLY A 335 0.25 -16.90 22.70
N ARG A 336 -0.81 -17.58 23.17
CA ARG A 336 -0.74 -18.29 24.46
C ARG A 336 0.33 -19.36 24.31
N GLY A 337 1.55 -19.05 24.75
CA GLY A 337 2.63 -20.02 24.93
C GLY A 337 2.28 -21.04 25.99
#